data_AF-A0A663MUT3-F1
#
_entry.id   AF-A0A663MUT3-F1
#
_cell.length_a   1.000
_cell.length_b   1.000
_cell.length_c   1.000
_cell.angle_alpha   90.00
_cell.angle_beta   90.00
_cell.angle_gamma   90.00
#
_symmetry.space_group_name_H-M   'P 1'
#
loop_
_entity.id
_entity.type
_entity.pdbx_description
1 polymer ?
#
loop_
_entity_poly.entity_id
_entity_poly.type
_entity_poly.pdbx_seq_one_letter_code
_entity_poly.pdbx_strand_id
1 'polypeptide(L)'
;MATRPTGSKKYLQLLLFQVTFLGPVFCGNVLVWPSEGSHWLNMKIIIQELIHRGHSVTILVSSASLFIKPGAESMEKFEVYNVPFKKDTIENLIEDVVALWLNNRPTILTFWQFYKNLGKLSKNWHHMNRLMCDAVLTNQELMAHLQGSRYDLLLSDPVTLCGDVLALKLVVPFIYSLRFSPASTVERHCGKIPAPPSYTPAALSELTDCMSFGQRIKNIVSYHLQDYIFQSYWGEWDIYYSKVLGKCSAASLLTTQPPRLTTCRARNLAGSQSQGLREVSKMFDIMSLCGKGNEPPGSISCTHSLSVCCAAMTLH
;
A
#
# COMPACT_ATOMS: atom_id res chain seq x y z
N MET A 1 -34.94 -46.10 -43.95
CA MET A 1 -35.55 -45.22 -42.93
C MET A 1 -34.41 -44.66 -42.09
N ALA A 2 -34.16 -43.34 -42.11
CA ALA A 2 -33.02 -42.74 -41.40
C ALA A 2 -33.49 -41.59 -40.51
N THR A 3 -33.46 -41.80 -39.20
CA THR A 3 -33.89 -40.83 -38.19
C THR A 3 -32.80 -39.76 -37.98
N ARG A 4 -33.09 -38.51 -38.35
CA ARG A 4 -32.18 -37.39 -38.08
C ARG A 4 -32.09 -37.13 -36.56
N PRO A 5 -30.89 -36.97 -35.97
CA PRO A 5 -30.75 -36.70 -34.53
C PRO A 5 -31.09 -35.25 -34.21
N THR A 6 -32.35 -34.98 -33.87
CA THR A 6 -32.86 -33.63 -33.55
C THR A 6 -32.55 -33.17 -32.11
N GLY A 7 -32.10 -34.07 -31.23
CA GLY A 7 -31.81 -33.76 -29.83
C GLY A 7 -30.57 -32.89 -29.61
N SER A 8 -29.45 -33.19 -30.27
CA SER A 8 -28.13 -32.59 -29.98
C SER A 8 -28.13 -31.06 -30.01
N LYS A 9 -28.79 -30.42 -31.00
CA LYS A 9 -28.87 -28.95 -31.07
C LYS A 9 -29.58 -28.32 -29.87
N LYS A 10 -30.61 -28.96 -29.31
CA LYS A 10 -31.36 -28.43 -28.17
C LYS A 10 -30.53 -28.48 -26.88
N TYR A 11 -29.80 -29.57 -26.66
CA TYR A 11 -28.86 -29.67 -25.53
C TYR A 11 -27.73 -28.63 -25.64
N LEU A 12 -27.18 -28.43 -26.83
CA LEU A 12 -26.15 -27.41 -27.07
C LEU A 12 -26.67 -25.98 -26.82
N GLN A 13 -27.89 -25.66 -27.26
CA GLN A 13 -28.54 -24.38 -26.98
C GLN A 13 -28.82 -24.17 -25.48
N LEU A 14 -29.23 -25.22 -24.77
CA LEU A 14 -29.47 -25.16 -23.32
C LEU A 14 -28.16 -24.94 -22.54
N LEU A 15 -27.08 -25.61 -22.94
CA LEU A 15 -25.72 -25.42 -22.38
C LEU A 15 -25.22 -23.98 -22.60
N LEU A 16 -25.33 -23.47 -23.84
CA LEU A 16 -24.95 -22.08 -24.14
C LEU A 16 -25.76 -21.08 -23.32
N PHE A 17 -27.06 -21.31 -23.14
CA PHE A 17 -27.93 -20.47 -22.32
C PHE A 17 -27.52 -20.51 -20.83
N GLN A 18 -27.20 -21.69 -20.28
CA GLN A 18 -26.68 -21.81 -18.91
C GLN A 18 -25.35 -21.07 -18.73
N VAL A 19 -24.43 -21.18 -19.69
CA VAL A 19 -23.16 -20.43 -19.66
C VAL A 19 -23.38 -18.91 -19.71
N THR A 20 -24.42 -18.41 -20.39
CA THR A 20 -24.74 -16.96 -20.36
C THR A 20 -25.39 -16.47 -19.06
N PHE A 21 -25.97 -17.36 -18.25
CA PHE A 21 -26.50 -17.01 -16.91
C PHE A 21 -25.42 -17.09 -15.81
N LEU A 22 -24.37 -17.88 -16.04
CA LEU A 22 -23.17 -17.91 -15.21
C LEU A 22 -22.27 -16.74 -15.61
N GLY A 23 -22.52 -15.56 -15.01
CA GLY A 23 -21.66 -14.39 -15.18
C GLY A 23 -20.19 -14.70 -14.85
N PRO A 24 -19.22 -13.96 -15.44
CA PRO A 24 -17.80 -14.25 -15.26
C PRO A 24 -17.39 -14.15 -13.78
N VAL A 25 -16.90 -15.26 -13.24
CA VAL A 25 -16.29 -15.30 -11.91
C VAL A 25 -14.84 -14.85 -12.03
N PHE A 26 -14.53 -13.67 -11.49
CA PHE A 26 -13.18 -13.10 -11.54
C PHE A 26 -12.31 -13.60 -10.39
N CYS A 27 -11.76 -14.80 -10.55
CA CYS A 27 -10.77 -15.40 -9.63
C CYS A 27 -9.41 -14.69 -9.76
N GLY A 28 -9.22 -13.58 -9.04
CA GLY A 28 -7.92 -12.90 -8.93
C GLY A 28 -6.90 -13.64 -8.05
N ASN A 29 -5.61 -13.44 -8.32
CA ASN A 29 -4.46 -13.95 -7.57
C ASN A 29 -3.86 -12.84 -6.69
N VAL A 30 -3.98 -12.97 -5.37
CA VAL A 30 -3.64 -11.91 -4.40
C VAL A 30 -2.38 -12.27 -3.62
N LEU A 31 -1.38 -11.39 -3.64
CA LEU A 31 -0.22 -11.45 -2.75
C LEU A 31 -0.51 -10.68 -1.46
N VAL A 32 -0.15 -11.24 -0.32
CA VAL A 32 -0.33 -10.62 0.99
C VAL A 32 1.01 -10.30 1.63
N TRP A 33 1.17 -9.05 2.06
CA TRP A 33 2.27 -8.57 2.90
C TRP A 33 1.73 -8.28 4.32
N PRO A 34 1.82 -9.24 5.25
CA PRO A 34 1.13 -9.17 6.52
C PRO A 34 1.90 -8.45 7.62
N SER A 35 1.19 -8.15 8.72
CA SER A 35 1.76 -7.78 10.02
C SER A 35 1.25 -8.75 11.10
N GLU A 36 1.79 -8.67 12.32
CA GLU A 36 1.57 -9.63 13.41
C GLU A 36 0.39 -9.27 14.34
N GLY A 37 0.01 -10.19 15.23
CA GLY A 37 -0.92 -9.93 16.33
C GLY A 37 -2.33 -9.55 15.89
N SER A 38 -2.87 -8.43 16.39
CA SER A 38 -4.21 -7.94 16.03
C SER A 38 -4.33 -7.57 14.55
N HIS A 39 -3.25 -7.12 13.91
CA HIS A 39 -3.21 -6.83 12.48
C HIS A 39 -3.38 -8.10 11.66
N TRP A 40 -2.71 -9.20 12.06
CA TRP A 40 -2.91 -10.51 11.46
C TRP A 40 -4.37 -10.97 11.56
N LEU A 41 -5.02 -10.80 12.73
CA LEU A 41 -6.42 -11.16 12.91
C LEU A 41 -7.36 -10.38 11.98
N ASN A 42 -7.12 -9.07 11.79
CA ASN A 42 -7.88 -8.24 10.85
C ASN A 42 -7.69 -8.72 9.39
N MET A 43 -6.44 -8.94 8.97
CA MET A 43 -6.15 -9.44 7.62
C MET A 43 -6.71 -10.84 7.38
N LYS A 44 -6.68 -11.73 8.38
CA LYS A 44 -7.17 -13.10 8.25
C LYS A 44 -8.64 -13.15 7.84
N ILE A 45 -9.47 -12.25 8.36
CA ILE A 45 -10.89 -12.14 7.97
C ILE A 45 -11.02 -11.76 6.48
N ILE A 46 -10.22 -10.78 6.02
CA ILE A 46 -10.19 -10.36 4.61
C ILE A 46 -9.73 -11.52 3.70
N ILE A 47 -8.66 -12.22 4.10
CA ILE A 47 -8.09 -13.37 3.38
C ILE A 47 -9.12 -14.51 3.26
N GLN A 48 -9.81 -14.84 4.35
CA GLN A 48 -10.83 -15.88 4.35
C GLN A 48 -11.98 -15.56 3.40
N GLU A 49 -12.44 -14.30 3.36
CA GLU A 49 -13.50 -13.89 2.43
C GLU A 49 -13.02 -13.82 0.97
N LEU A 50 -11.75 -13.46 0.73
CA LEU A 50 -11.14 -13.56 -0.61
C LEU A 50 -11.13 -15.02 -1.11
N ILE A 51 -10.65 -15.95 -0.28
CA ILE A 51 -10.62 -17.39 -0.60
C ILE A 51 -12.03 -17.93 -0.83
N HIS A 52 -12.99 -17.56 0.02
CA HIS A 52 -14.40 -17.94 -0.10
C HIS A 52 -15.03 -17.46 -1.41
N ARG A 53 -14.62 -16.29 -1.93
CA ARG A 53 -15.02 -15.76 -3.24
C ARG A 53 -14.26 -16.36 -4.43
N GLY A 54 -13.36 -17.33 -4.18
CA GLY A 54 -12.61 -18.03 -5.21
C GLY A 54 -11.31 -17.34 -5.64
N HIS A 55 -10.79 -16.37 -4.88
CA HIS A 55 -9.47 -15.80 -5.12
C HIS A 55 -8.36 -16.76 -4.65
N SER A 56 -7.27 -16.87 -5.42
CA SER A 56 -6.04 -17.53 -4.95
C SER A 56 -5.28 -16.53 -4.08
N VAL A 57 -4.88 -16.92 -2.87
CA VAL A 57 -4.15 -16.04 -1.95
C VAL A 57 -2.80 -16.66 -1.57
N THR A 58 -1.73 -15.89 -1.73
CA THR A 58 -0.38 -16.22 -1.25
C THR A 58 0.05 -15.24 -0.17
N ILE A 59 0.54 -15.73 0.96
CA ILE A 59 0.98 -14.92 2.09
C ILE A 59 2.50 -15.00 2.21
N LEU A 60 3.17 -13.84 2.17
CA LEU A 60 4.59 -13.74 2.48
C LEU A 60 4.81 -13.77 3.99
N VAL A 61 5.55 -14.76 4.48
CA VAL A 61 5.78 -14.99 5.92
C VAL A 61 7.26 -14.87 6.23
N SER A 62 7.60 -13.99 7.15
CA SER A 62 8.96 -13.90 7.69
C SER A 62 9.30 -15.17 8.49
N SER A 63 10.52 -15.68 8.38
CA SER A 63 11.02 -16.76 9.26
C SER A 63 10.97 -16.40 10.75
N ALA A 64 10.92 -15.10 11.08
CA ALA A 64 10.74 -14.59 12.43
C ALA A 64 9.26 -14.38 12.85
N SER A 65 8.28 -14.76 12.02
CA SER A 65 6.84 -14.56 12.33
C SER A 65 6.42 -15.24 13.63
N LEU A 66 5.59 -14.54 14.42
CA LEU A 66 5.13 -14.99 15.74
C LEU A 66 3.85 -15.82 15.62
N PHE A 67 2.84 -15.26 14.95
CA PHE A 67 1.47 -15.78 14.94
C PHE A 67 1.05 -16.39 13.60
N ILE A 68 1.76 -16.09 12.50
CA ILE A 68 1.47 -16.65 11.17
C ILE A 68 2.22 -17.97 11.03
N LYS A 69 1.48 -19.08 11.04
CA LYS A 69 2.03 -20.44 10.96
C LYS A 69 1.56 -21.10 9.66
N PRO A 70 2.48 -21.40 8.72
CA PRO A 70 2.13 -22.17 7.53
C PRO A 70 1.50 -23.52 7.90
N GLY A 71 0.31 -23.80 7.36
CA GLY A 71 -0.41 -25.06 7.60
C GLY A 71 -0.41 -25.93 6.33
N ALA A 72 -0.20 -27.23 6.47
CA ALA A 72 -0.20 -28.14 5.31
C ALA A 72 -1.59 -28.32 4.67
N GLU A 73 -2.66 -28.02 5.41
CA GLU A 73 -4.06 -28.17 4.99
C GLU A 73 -4.76 -26.81 4.78
N SER A 74 -4.02 -25.70 4.74
CA SER A 74 -4.60 -24.38 4.52
C SER A 74 -5.03 -24.16 3.07
N MET A 75 -6.06 -23.33 2.85
CA MET A 75 -6.48 -22.94 1.50
C MET A 75 -5.62 -21.79 0.95
N GLU A 76 -5.07 -20.97 1.85
CA GLU A 76 -4.00 -20.01 1.58
C GLU A 76 -2.65 -20.72 1.28
N LYS A 77 -1.89 -20.14 0.35
CA LYS A 77 -0.49 -20.51 0.09
C LYS A 77 0.44 -19.68 0.97
N PHE A 78 1.59 -20.23 1.34
CA PHE A 78 2.59 -19.55 2.16
C PHE A 78 3.95 -19.52 1.45
N GLU A 79 4.55 -18.35 1.36
CA GLU A 79 5.90 -18.13 0.84
C GLU A 79 6.78 -17.61 1.98
N VAL A 80 7.69 -18.45 2.48
CA VAL A 80 8.51 -18.12 3.66
C VAL A 80 9.83 -17.50 3.23
N TYR A 81 10.13 -16.29 3.73
CA TYR A 81 11.40 -15.61 3.47
C TYR A 81 12.24 -15.49 4.75
N ASN A 82 13.55 -15.68 4.61
CA ASN A 82 14.48 -15.69 5.75
C ASN A 82 14.96 -14.27 6.08
N VAL A 83 14.76 -13.85 7.33
CA VAL A 83 15.24 -12.55 7.85
C VAL A 83 16.48 -12.72 8.74
N PRO A 84 17.36 -11.71 8.85
CA PRO A 84 18.61 -11.80 9.62
C PRO A 84 18.42 -11.61 11.14
N PHE A 85 17.22 -11.82 11.68
CA PHE A 85 16.88 -11.65 13.10
C PHE A 85 15.91 -12.73 13.58
N LYS A 86 15.71 -12.83 14.91
CA LYS A 86 14.90 -13.88 15.54
C LYS A 86 13.50 -13.38 15.92
N LYS A 87 12.61 -14.32 16.24
CA LYS A 87 11.25 -14.08 16.74
C LYS A 87 11.23 -13.09 17.92
N ASP A 88 12.15 -13.31 18.86
CA ASP A 88 12.39 -12.49 20.05
C ASP A 88 12.59 -11.00 19.71
N THR A 89 13.10 -10.68 18.52
CA THR A 89 13.29 -9.28 18.07
C THR A 89 11.95 -8.59 17.75
N ILE A 90 10.97 -9.33 17.22
CA ILE A 90 9.60 -8.83 17.01
C ILE A 90 8.86 -8.76 18.34
N GLU A 91 8.98 -9.81 19.17
CA GLU A 91 8.34 -9.91 20.48
C GLU A 91 8.75 -8.76 21.40
N ASN A 92 10.06 -8.54 21.60
CA ASN A 92 10.59 -7.42 22.39
C ASN A 92 10.13 -6.05 21.86
N LEU A 93 9.99 -5.88 20.54
CA LEU A 93 9.51 -4.62 19.97
C LEU A 93 8.01 -4.38 20.25
N ILE A 94 7.20 -5.45 20.27
CA ILE A 94 5.80 -5.38 20.67
C ILE A 94 5.70 -5.06 22.18
N GLU A 95 6.51 -5.72 23.02
CA GLU A 95 6.57 -5.44 24.45
C GLU A 95 6.99 -4.00 24.75
N ASP A 96 8.04 -3.49 24.09
CA ASP A 96 8.50 -2.09 24.19
C ASP A 96 7.38 -1.09 23.83
N VAL A 97 6.62 -1.36 22.76
CA VAL A 97 5.50 -0.52 22.35
C VAL A 97 4.37 -0.55 23.40
N VAL A 98 4.00 -1.73 23.90
CA VAL A 98 3.00 -1.88 24.96
C VAL A 98 3.45 -1.16 26.24
N ALA A 99 4.71 -1.33 26.64
CA ALA A 99 5.31 -0.68 27.80
C ALA A 99 5.33 0.85 27.65
N LEU A 100 5.60 1.39 26.46
CA LEU A 100 5.54 2.82 26.20
C LEU A 100 4.12 3.39 26.42
N TRP A 101 3.08 2.71 25.91
CA TRP A 101 1.70 3.15 26.06
C TRP A 101 1.19 3.05 27.51
N LEU A 102 1.54 1.97 28.21
CA LEU A 102 1.13 1.76 29.61
C LEU A 102 1.86 2.71 30.58
N ASN A 103 3.17 2.84 30.45
CA ASN A 103 4.00 3.56 31.43
C ASN A 103 4.18 5.04 31.12
N ASN A 104 3.94 5.49 29.88
CA ASN A 104 4.18 6.87 29.45
C ASN A 104 2.99 7.53 28.74
N ARG A 105 1.74 7.16 29.07
CA ARG A 105 0.52 7.77 28.49
C ARG A 105 0.69 9.30 28.34
N PRO A 106 0.51 9.85 27.13
CA PRO A 106 0.87 11.24 26.86
C PRO A 106 -0.06 12.21 27.60
N THR A 107 0.51 12.96 28.53
CA THR A 107 -0.09 14.14 29.17
C THR A 107 0.62 15.39 28.67
N ILE A 108 0.13 16.59 28.98
CA ILE A 108 0.80 17.85 28.61
C ILE A 108 2.25 17.90 29.14
N LEU A 109 2.50 17.33 30.33
CA LEU A 109 3.83 17.30 30.96
C LEU A 109 4.73 16.19 30.38
N THR A 110 4.17 15.01 30.07
CA THR A 110 4.92 13.85 29.57
C THR A 110 5.04 13.82 28.04
N PHE A 111 4.37 14.72 27.32
CA PHE A 111 4.28 14.77 25.85
C PHE A 111 5.64 14.59 25.15
N TRP A 112 6.61 15.46 25.46
CA TRP A 112 7.93 15.41 24.82
C TRP A 112 8.72 14.15 25.17
N GLN A 113 8.54 13.59 26.36
CA GLN A 113 9.20 12.36 26.77
C GLN A 113 8.60 11.14 26.05
N PHE A 114 7.26 11.09 25.92
CA PHE A 114 6.56 10.08 25.15
C PHE A 114 7.04 10.07 23.69
N TYR A 115 7.03 11.22 23.01
CA TYR A 115 7.50 11.29 21.61
C TYR A 115 9.01 11.08 21.46
N LYS A 116 9.83 11.44 22.44
CA LYS A 116 11.26 11.09 22.44
C LYS A 116 11.49 9.58 22.53
N ASN A 117 10.69 8.86 23.32
CA ASN A 117 10.76 7.41 23.42
C ASN A 117 10.14 6.72 22.18
N LEU A 118 8.99 7.20 21.70
CA LEU A 118 8.36 6.72 20.47
C LEU A 118 9.32 6.82 19.27
N GLY A 119 10.07 7.92 19.15
CA GLY A 119 11.09 8.08 18.10
C GLY A 119 12.24 7.07 18.18
N LYS A 120 12.58 6.55 19.38
CA LYS A 120 13.56 5.45 19.50
C LYS A 120 12.97 4.13 19.02
N LEU A 121 11.74 3.81 19.43
CA LEU A 121 11.05 2.60 18.98
C LEU A 121 10.81 2.62 17.47
N SER A 122 10.42 3.78 16.92
CA SER A 122 10.22 3.96 15.48
C SER A 122 11.51 3.70 14.70
N LYS A 123 12.70 4.10 15.22
CA LYS A 123 13.98 3.76 14.58
C LYS A 123 14.25 2.25 14.56
N ASN A 124 14.00 1.55 15.66
CA ASN A 124 14.16 0.10 15.74
C ASN A 124 13.18 -0.62 14.79
N TRP A 125 11.91 -0.20 14.78
CA TRP A 125 10.87 -0.69 13.88
C TRP A 125 11.21 -0.41 12.40
N HIS A 126 11.65 0.79 12.04
CA HIS A 126 12.11 1.11 10.68
C HIS A 126 13.31 0.26 10.26
N HIS A 127 14.28 0.03 11.16
CA HIS A 127 15.43 -0.82 10.87
C HIS A 127 15.00 -2.27 10.61
N MET A 128 14.16 -2.86 11.46
CA MET A 128 13.59 -4.19 11.27
C MET A 128 12.84 -4.30 9.94
N ASN A 129 11.96 -3.35 9.62
CA ASN A 129 11.20 -3.34 8.38
C ASN A 129 12.11 -3.24 7.13
N ARG A 130 13.20 -2.47 7.19
CA ARG A 130 14.20 -2.45 6.10
C ARG A 130 14.89 -3.80 5.93
N LEU A 131 15.23 -4.50 7.02
CA LEU A 131 15.81 -5.85 6.94
C LEU A 131 14.82 -6.87 6.35
N MET A 132 13.52 -6.77 6.66
CA MET A 132 12.46 -7.58 6.03
C MET A 132 12.32 -7.26 4.54
N CYS A 133 12.36 -5.98 4.18
CA CYS A 133 12.24 -5.53 2.81
C CYS A 133 13.46 -5.96 1.97
N ASP A 134 14.68 -5.74 2.47
CA ASP A 134 15.92 -6.17 1.83
C ASP A 134 15.96 -7.70 1.67
N ALA A 135 15.52 -8.48 2.66
CA ALA A 135 15.46 -9.94 2.59
C ALA A 135 14.61 -10.49 1.44
N VAL A 136 13.56 -9.76 1.03
CA VAL A 136 12.75 -10.12 -0.14
C VAL A 136 13.32 -9.50 -1.41
N LEU A 137 13.55 -8.18 -1.44
CA LEU A 137 13.92 -7.43 -2.63
C LEU A 137 15.32 -7.74 -3.17
N THR A 138 16.24 -8.22 -2.32
CA THR A 138 17.59 -8.62 -2.74
C THR A 138 17.70 -10.11 -3.09
N ASN A 139 16.71 -10.92 -2.71
CA ASN A 139 16.65 -12.34 -3.05
C ASN A 139 16.15 -12.50 -4.50
N GLN A 140 17.08 -12.72 -5.42
CA GLN A 140 16.80 -12.83 -6.86
C GLN A 140 15.89 -14.02 -7.20
N GLU A 141 16.04 -15.16 -6.50
CA GLU A 141 15.22 -16.35 -6.71
C GLU A 141 13.77 -16.10 -6.28
N LEU A 142 13.58 -15.57 -5.08
CA LEU A 142 12.24 -15.22 -4.58
C LEU A 142 11.59 -14.12 -5.43
N MET A 143 12.32 -13.07 -5.84
CA MET A 143 11.77 -12.03 -6.71
C MET A 143 11.38 -12.58 -8.09
N ALA A 144 12.18 -13.47 -8.68
CA ALA A 144 11.84 -14.12 -9.95
C ALA A 144 10.59 -15.03 -9.81
N HIS A 145 10.47 -15.76 -8.71
CA HIS A 145 9.29 -16.58 -8.38
C HIS A 145 8.02 -15.73 -8.20
N LEU A 146 8.11 -14.63 -7.45
CA LEU A 146 6.98 -13.70 -7.24
C LEU A 146 6.55 -13.01 -8.54
N GLN A 147 7.50 -12.62 -9.40
CA GLN A 147 7.20 -12.08 -10.74
C GLN A 147 6.59 -13.15 -11.67
N GLY A 148 7.12 -14.37 -11.65
CA GLY A 148 6.60 -15.51 -12.43
C GLY A 148 5.18 -15.92 -12.01
N SER A 149 4.82 -15.70 -10.73
CA SER A 149 3.52 -16.05 -10.15
C SER A 149 2.35 -15.18 -10.61
N ARG A 150 2.60 -14.01 -11.23
CA ARG A 150 1.58 -13.09 -11.80
C ARG A 150 0.41 -12.81 -10.84
N TYR A 151 0.66 -11.96 -9.86
CA TYR A 151 -0.38 -11.46 -8.96
C TYR A 151 -1.17 -10.32 -9.61
N ASP A 152 -2.48 -10.25 -9.34
CA ASP A 152 -3.37 -9.18 -9.80
C ASP A 152 -3.45 -8.02 -8.80
N LEU A 153 -3.14 -8.28 -7.52
CA LEU A 153 -3.24 -7.33 -6.42
C LEU A 153 -2.26 -7.69 -5.30
N LEU A 154 -1.68 -6.68 -4.64
CA LEU A 154 -0.98 -6.83 -3.36
C LEU A 154 -1.80 -6.22 -2.21
N LEU A 155 -2.18 -7.02 -1.22
CA LEU A 155 -2.82 -6.58 0.03
C LEU A 155 -1.75 -6.45 1.13
N SER A 156 -1.48 -5.24 1.60
CA SER A 156 -0.47 -4.98 2.63
C SER A 156 -1.11 -4.52 3.94
N ASP A 157 -0.56 -4.92 5.07
CA ASP A 157 -0.73 -4.13 6.30
C ASP A 157 0.32 -3.02 6.34
N PRO A 158 -0.03 -1.76 6.63
CA PRO A 158 0.95 -0.67 6.67
C PRO A 158 1.83 -0.67 7.92
N VAL A 159 1.54 -1.48 8.95
CA VAL A 159 2.41 -1.65 10.14
C VAL A 159 3.57 -2.64 9.88
N THR A 160 3.59 -3.29 8.72
CA THR A 160 4.82 -3.84 8.14
C THR A 160 5.07 -3.16 6.81
N LEU A 161 6.01 -2.23 6.76
CA LEU A 161 6.41 -1.50 5.55
C LEU A 161 7.04 -2.47 4.53
N CYS A 162 7.15 -1.99 3.27
CA CYS A 162 7.67 -2.66 2.06
C CYS A 162 6.62 -3.19 1.09
N GLY A 163 5.38 -3.50 1.51
CA GLY A 163 4.36 -4.04 0.61
C GLY A 163 4.10 -3.19 -0.64
N ASP A 164 4.14 -1.86 -0.50
CA ASP A 164 4.02 -0.88 -1.59
C ASP A 164 5.28 -0.84 -2.49
N VAL A 165 6.49 -0.93 -1.91
CA VAL A 165 7.74 -1.02 -2.68
C VAL A 165 7.82 -2.33 -3.46
N LEU A 166 7.36 -3.43 -2.87
CA LEU A 166 7.25 -4.73 -3.51
C LEU A 166 6.22 -4.69 -4.64
N ALA A 167 5.06 -4.05 -4.43
CA ALA A 167 4.06 -3.86 -5.47
C ALA A 167 4.62 -3.11 -6.70
N LEU A 168 5.39 -2.04 -6.50
CA LEU A 168 6.09 -1.34 -7.58
C LEU A 168 7.12 -2.22 -8.32
N LYS A 169 7.79 -3.13 -7.61
CA LYS A 169 8.78 -4.06 -8.20
C LYS A 169 8.14 -5.24 -8.95
N LEU A 170 6.91 -5.60 -8.59
CA LEU A 170 6.10 -6.59 -9.28
C LEU A 170 5.20 -5.98 -10.36
N VAL A 171 5.04 -4.65 -10.37
CA VAL A 171 4.16 -3.87 -11.27
C VAL A 171 2.69 -4.29 -11.12
N VAL A 172 2.25 -4.40 -9.86
CA VAL A 172 0.87 -4.75 -9.47
C VAL A 172 0.23 -3.61 -8.67
N PRO A 173 -1.10 -3.39 -8.77
CA PRO A 173 -1.78 -2.47 -7.85
C PRO A 173 -1.69 -3.00 -6.42
N PHE A 174 -1.77 -2.11 -5.43
CA PHE A 174 -1.76 -2.49 -4.03
C PHE A 174 -2.84 -1.77 -3.22
N ILE A 175 -3.24 -2.39 -2.10
CA ILE A 175 -4.22 -1.86 -1.15
C ILE A 175 -3.68 -2.05 0.27
N TYR A 176 -3.84 -1.03 1.13
CA TYR A 176 -3.61 -1.17 2.57
C TYR A 176 -4.86 -1.71 3.29
N SER A 177 -4.66 -2.62 4.24
CA SER A 177 -5.70 -3.23 5.07
C SER A 177 -6.45 -2.24 5.98
N LEU A 178 -5.82 -1.11 6.33
CA LEU A 178 -6.31 -0.14 7.31
C LEU A 178 -5.63 1.23 7.17
N ARG A 179 -6.16 2.21 7.91
CA ARG A 179 -5.52 3.52 8.17
C ARG A 179 -4.71 3.40 9.46
N PHE A 180 -3.46 3.82 9.46
CA PHE A 180 -2.51 3.59 10.55
C PHE A 180 -1.85 4.85 11.09
N SER A 181 -1.68 5.88 10.25
CA SER A 181 -0.77 6.95 10.62
C SER A 181 -1.42 7.95 11.60
N PRO A 182 -0.66 8.49 12.57
CA PRO A 182 -1.11 9.56 13.46
C PRO A 182 -1.74 10.71 12.65
N ALA A 183 -2.86 11.25 13.12
CA ALA A 183 -3.69 12.26 12.43
C ALA A 183 -4.04 11.94 10.95
N SER A 184 -3.99 10.67 10.52
CA SER A 184 -4.06 10.28 9.10
C SER A 184 -3.04 11.02 8.21
N THR A 185 -1.82 11.26 8.71
CA THR A 185 -0.70 11.92 7.99
C THR A 185 -0.47 11.32 6.60
N VAL A 186 -0.19 10.03 6.50
CA VAL A 186 0.10 9.30 5.24
C VAL A 186 -1.15 9.26 4.35
N GLU A 187 -2.31 8.97 4.94
CA GLU A 187 -3.56 8.84 4.21
C GLU A 187 -4.01 10.18 3.60
N ARG A 188 -3.75 11.31 4.26
CA ARG A 188 -3.98 12.66 3.72
C ARG A 188 -2.93 13.06 2.69
N HIS A 189 -1.66 13.00 3.06
CA HIS A 189 -0.57 13.60 2.28
C HIS A 189 -0.17 12.72 1.08
N CYS A 190 -0.07 11.41 1.29
CA CYS A 190 0.19 10.46 0.22
C CYS A 190 -1.13 10.03 -0.43
N GLY A 191 -2.00 9.32 0.30
CA GLY A 191 -3.23 8.71 -0.23
C GLY A 191 -4.34 9.69 -0.64
N LYS A 192 -4.15 11.00 -0.47
CA LYS A 192 -5.10 12.09 -0.82
C LYS A 192 -6.49 11.96 -0.18
N ILE A 193 -6.65 11.15 0.87
CA ILE A 193 -7.94 10.92 1.49
C ILE A 193 -8.29 12.12 2.38
N PRO A 194 -9.39 12.84 2.12
CA PRO A 194 -9.76 14.01 2.92
C PRO A 194 -10.06 13.63 4.38
N ALA A 195 -9.48 14.37 5.32
CA ALA A 195 -9.77 14.28 6.74
C ALA A 195 -9.73 15.70 7.33
N PRO A 196 -10.81 16.50 7.17
CA PRO A 196 -10.82 17.90 7.56
C PRO A 196 -10.69 18.05 9.09
N PRO A 197 -9.65 18.73 9.60
CA PRO A 197 -9.36 18.79 11.04
C PRO A 197 -10.41 19.59 11.84
N SER A 198 -11.36 20.25 11.17
CA SER A 198 -12.52 20.87 11.82
C SER A 198 -13.59 19.87 12.22
N TYR A 199 -13.69 18.67 11.61
CA TYR A 199 -14.74 17.68 11.86
C TYR A 199 -14.22 16.26 12.11
N THR A 200 -13.08 15.88 11.54
CA THR A 200 -12.44 14.59 11.81
C THR A 200 -11.49 14.72 12.99
N PRO A 201 -11.70 14.01 14.12
CA PRO A 201 -10.73 14.01 15.21
C PRO A 201 -9.43 13.36 14.74
N ALA A 202 -8.28 13.94 15.11
CA ALA A 202 -6.98 13.34 14.85
C ALA A 202 -6.90 11.98 15.56
N ALA A 203 -6.41 10.96 14.86
CA ALA A 203 -6.05 9.71 15.51
C ALA A 203 -5.13 10.01 16.72
N LEU A 204 -5.32 9.27 17.81
CA LEU A 204 -4.58 9.43 19.08
C LEU A 204 -4.81 10.76 19.84
N SER A 205 -5.79 11.61 19.46
CA SER A 205 -6.06 12.89 20.16
C SER A 205 -7.01 12.81 21.36
N GLU A 206 -7.63 11.65 21.59
CA GLU A 206 -8.74 11.43 22.54
C GLU A 206 -9.99 12.30 22.27
N LEU A 207 -10.12 12.87 21.07
CA LEU A 207 -11.30 13.64 20.63
C LEU A 207 -12.31 12.74 19.88
N THR A 208 -13.59 13.13 19.93
CA THR A 208 -14.70 12.54 19.18
C THR A 208 -15.00 13.36 17.92
N ASP A 209 -15.95 12.90 17.09
CA ASP A 209 -16.55 13.67 16.00
C ASP A 209 -17.33 14.91 16.52
N CYS A 210 -17.92 14.80 17.71
CA CYS A 210 -18.68 15.83 18.39
C CYS A 210 -17.80 16.84 19.15
N MET A 211 -17.04 17.67 18.40
CA MET A 211 -16.14 18.69 18.98
C MET A 211 -16.80 20.07 19.17
N SER A 212 -16.58 20.67 20.34
CA SER A 212 -16.76 22.12 20.58
C SER A 212 -15.73 22.97 19.81
N PHE A 213 -15.93 24.29 19.72
CA PHE A 213 -15.00 25.20 19.04
C PHE A 213 -13.55 25.07 19.55
N GLY A 214 -13.35 25.10 20.88
CA GLY A 214 -12.01 24.94 21.49
C GLY A 214 -11.37 23.59 21.19
N GLN A 215 -12.15 22.51 21.16
CA GLN A 215 -11.66 21.18 20.78
C GLN A 215 -11.24 21.13 19.30
N ARG A 216 -11.95 21.84 18.39
CA ARG A 216 -11.55 21.93 16.98
C ARG A 216 -10.23 22.68 16.80
N ILE A 217 -10.00 23.75 17.56
CA ILE A 217 -8.69 24.43 17.58
C ILE A 217 -7.59 23.49 18.10
N LYS A 218 -7.82 22.79 19.22
CA LYS A 218 -6.89 21.75 19.74
C LYS A 218 -6.61 20.68 18.68
N ASN A 219 -7.63 20.26 17.94
CA ASN A 219 -7.50 19.24 16.90
C ASN A 219 -6.64 19.71 15.73
N ILE A 220 -6.87 20.92 15.21
CA ILE A 220 -6.04 21.53 14.15
C ILE A 220 -4.56 21.60 14.57
N VAL A 221 -4.27 22.05 15.80
CA VAL A 221 -2.90 22.06 16.34
C VAL A 221 -2.33 20.63 16.43
N SER A 222 -3.16 19.65 16.82
CA SER A 222 -2.76 18.25 16.91
C SER A 222 -2.42 17.63 15.54
N TYR A 223 -3.14 17.99 14.47
CA TYR A 223 -2.81 17.59 13.11
C TYR A 223 -1.42 18.07 12.69
N HIS A 224 -1.13 19.37 12.84
CA HIS A 224 0.17 19.94 12.46
C HIS A 224 1.34 19.38 13.28
N LEU A 225 1.12 19.17 14.58
CA LEU A 225 2.13 18.62 15.48
C LEU A 225 2.43 17.15 15.17
N GLN A 226 1.40 16.35 14.88
CA GLN A 226 1.57 14.96 14.47
C GLN A 226 2.21 14.84 13.07
N ASP A 227 1.85 15.71 12.12
CA ASP A 227 2.50 15.78 10.79
C ASP A 227 4.01 16.01 10.93
N TYR A 228 4.43 17.01 11.72
CA TYR A 228 5.85 17.32 11.96
C TYR A 228 6.59 16.17 12.65
N ILE A 229 6.02 15.60 13.70
CA ILE A 229 6.61 14.49 14.45
C ILE A 229 6.75 13.25 13.55
N PHE A 230 5.71 12.89 12.81
CA PHE A 230 5.71 11.73 11.93
C PHE A 230 6.74 11.86 10.81
N GLN A 231 6.84 13.04 10.17
CA GLN A 231 7.89 13.34 9.18
C GLN A 231 9.30 13.15 9.76
N SER A 232 9.53 13.54 11.03
CA SER A 232 10.83 13.37 11.69
C SER A 232 11.25 11.91 11.91
N TYR A 233 10.30 10.97 11.89
CA TYR A 233 10.59 9.53 11.95
C TYR A 233 10.68 8.92 10.55
N TRP A 234 9.76 9.28 9.65
CA TRP A 234 9.63 8.65 8.33
C TRP A 234 10.68 9.07 7.29
N GLY A 235 11.39 10.19 7.48
CA GLY A 235 12.28 10.76 6.45
C GLY A 235 13.38 9.84 5.91
N GLU A 236 13.80 8.81 6.67
CA GLU A 236 14.78 7.82 6.18
C GLU A 236 14.22 6.91 5.05
N TRP A 237 12.89 6.81 4.91
CA TRP A 237 12.28 5.97 3.87
C TRP A 237 12.33 6.57 2.48
N ASP A 238 12.27 7.89 2.32
CA ASP A 238 12.48 8.55 1.01
C ASP A 238 13.86 8.20 0.42
N ILE A 239 14.89 8.10 1.28
CA ILE A 239 16.24 7.67 0.89
C ILE A 239 16.25 6.19 0.49
N TYR A 240 15.61 5.33 1.30
CA TYR A 240 15.52 3.90 1.03
C TYR A 240 14.78 3.61 -0.29
N TYR A 241 13.64 4.25 -0.54
CA TYR A 241 12.84 4.09 -1.75
C TYR A 241 13.62 4.57 -2.97
N SER A 242 14.32 5.70 -2.88
CA SER A 242 15.20 6.21 -3.96
C SER A 242 16.28 5.18 -4.33
N LYS A 243 16.96 4.61 -3.33
CA LYS A 243 17.98 3.55 -3.51
C LYS A 243 17.39 2.30 -4.18
N VAL A 244 16.25 1.80 -3.69
CA VAL A 244 15.64 0.55 -4.16
C VAL A 244 15.03 0.69 -5.55
N LEU A 245 14.35 1.80 -5.84
CA LEU A 245 13.67 2.04 -7.11
C LEU A 245 14.63 2.54 -8.21
N GLY A 246 15.88 2.89 -7.87
CA GLY A 246 16.86 3.43 -8.82
C GLY A 246 16.51 4.83 -9.34
N LYS A 247 15.49 5.48 -8.77
CA LYS A 247 15.14 6.88 -9.08
C LYS A 247 16.09 7.78 -8.30
N CYS A 248 16.91 8.56 -9.03
CA CYS A 248 17.83 9.51 -8.42
C CYS A 248 17.07 10.46 -7.47
N SER A 249 17.69 10.76 -6.33
CA SER A 249 17.29 11.92 -5.53
C SER A 249 17.38 13.19 -6.39
N ALA A 250 16.55 14.20 -6.11
CA ALA A 250 16.44 15.43 -6.91
C ALA A 250 17.75 16.26 -7.05
N ALA A 251 18.84 15.84 -6.39
CA ALA A 251 20.15 16.47 -6.45
C ALA A 251 20.87 16.31 -7.81
N SER A 252 20.56 15.29 -8.62
CA SER A 252 21.29 15.04 -9.88
C SER A 252 20.79 15.82 -11.10
N LEU A 253 19.72 16.60 -10.96
CA LEU A 253 19.12 17.40 -12.05
C LEU A 253 19.66 18.84 -12.14
N LEU A 254 20.52 19.27 -11.22
CA LEU A 254 21.03 20.65 -11.13
C LEU A 254 22.42 20.88 -11.73
N THR A 255 23.11 19.85 -12.24
CA THR A 255 24.39 20.01 -12.95
C THR A 255 24.21 19.82 -14.45
N THR A 256 23.87 20.92 -15.12
CA THR A 256 23.62 20.98 -16.57
C THR A 256 24.90 20.80 -17.40
N GLN A 257 24.87 19.86 -18.35
CA GLN A 257 25.44 20.08 -19.69
C GLN A 257 24.41 19.65 -20.74
N PRO A 258 24.27 20.40 -21.86
CA PRO A 258 23.18 20.17 -22.81
C PRO A 258 23.48 18.97 -23.72
N PRO A 259 22.55 18.00 -23.87
CA PRO A 259 22.73 16.91 -24.83
C PRO A 259 22.55 17.42 -26.26
N ARG A 260 23.49 17.07 -27.14
CA ARG A 260 23.29 17.22 -28.60
C ARG A 260 22.18 16.27 -29.05
N LEU A 261 21.35 16.71 -30.00
CA LEU A 261 20.30 15.86 -30.57
C LEU A 261 20.91 14.67 -31.32
N THR A 262 20.51 13.46 -30.93
CA THR A 262 20.61 12.28 -31.80
C THR A 262 19.23 11.64 -31.90
N THR A 263 18.65 11.67 -33.10
CA THR A 263 17.29 11.19 -33.36
C THR A 263 17.22 9.67 -33.41
N CYS A 264 16.45 9.04 -32.52
CA CYS A 264 16.00 7.65 -32.70
C CYS A 264 14.63 7.60 -33.37
N ARG A 265 14.55 6.84 -34.47
CA ARG A 265 13.41 6.83 -35.41
C ARG A 265 12.34 5.84 -34.94
N ALA A 266 11.13 6.32 -34.68
CA ALA A 266 9.99 5.45 -34.41
C ALA A 266 9.66 4.56 -35.62
N ARG A 267 9.30 3.29 -35.38
CA ARG A 267 8.82 2.36 -36.40
C ARG A 267 7.34 2.06 -36.12
N ASN A 268 6.46 2.61 -36.96
CA ASN A 268 5.02 2.39 -36.86
C ASN A 268 4.64 0.95 -37.22
N LEU A 269 3.71 0.38 -36.46
CA LEU A 269 2.73 -0.58 -36.97
C LEU A 269 1.36 -0.17 -36.41
N ALA A 270 0.43 0.14 -37.31
CA ALA A 270 -0.95 0.49 -37.01
C ALA A 270 -1.89 -0.56 -37.63
N GLY A 271 -3.02 -0.85 -36.99
CA GLY A 271 -4.03 -1.75 -37.55
C GLY A 271 -5.28 -1.91 -36.68
N SER A 272 -6.38 -1.26 -37.11
CA SER A 272 -7.81 -1.58 -36.83
C SER A 272 -8.26 -1.75 -35.37
N GLN A 273 -9.04 -0.83 -34.77
CA GLN A 273 -10.53 -0.76 -34.87
C GLN A 273 -11.23 -2.13 -34.71
N SER A 274 -12.27 -2.32 -33.88
CA SER A 274 -13.01 -1.46 -32.92
C SER A 274 -13.74 -2.41 -31.89
N GLN A 275 -14.62 -2.03 -30.95
CA GLN A 275 -15.43 -0.83 -30.67
C GLN A 275 -15.94 -0.84 -29.21
N GLY A 276 -16.55 0.27 -28.73
CA GLY A 276 -17.62 0.20 -27.72
C GLY A 276 -17.28 0.51 -26.25
N LEU A 277 -17.05 1.79 -25.92
CA LEU A 277 -17.25 2.31 -24.55
C LEU A 277 -17.97 3.67 -24.59
N ARG A 278 -19.23 3.67 -24.17
CA ARG A 278 -19.93 4.84 -23.59
C ARG A 278 -20.12 4.57 -22.09
N GLU A 279 -20.37 5.62 -21.32
CA GLU A 279 -20.56 5.59 -19.85
C GLU A 279 -19.32 5.50 -18.94
N VAL A 280 -18.26 6.31 -19.22
CA VAL A 280 -17.32 6.79 -18.19
C VAL A 280 -17.00 8.29 -18.33
N SER A 281 -17.91 9.08 -18.90
CA SER A 281 -17.66 10.49 -19.28
C SER A 281 -18.48 11.54 -18.49
N LYS A 282 -18.90 11.22 -17.25
CA LYS A 282 -19.72 12.13 -16.40
C LYS A 282 -19.28 12.23 -14.93
N MET A 283 -18.02 11.85 -14.63
CA MET A 283 -17.44 11.98 -13.28
C MET A 283 -16.31 13.01 -13.20
N PHE A 284 -15.91 13.64 -14.31
CA PHE A 284 -14.73 14.53 -14.37
C PHE A 284 -15.04 16.04 -14.37
N ASP A 285 -16.31 16.46 -14.39
CA ASP A 285 -16.70 17.88 -14.50
C ASP A 285 -16.93 18.61 -13.16
N ILE A 286 -16.59 18.01 -12.01
CA ILE A 286 -16.69 18.67 -10.68
C ILE A 286 -15.30 18.86 -10.04
N MET A 287 -14.28 19.17 -10.85
CA MET A 287 -12.97 19.67 -10.37
C MET A 287 -12.43 20.85 -11.20
N SER A 288 -13.31 21.63 -11.83
CA SER A 288 -12.95 22.95 -12.37
C SER A 288 -13.49 24.04 -11.44
N LEU A 289 -12.64 24.50 -10.51
CA LEU A 289 -12.61 25.85 -9.92
C LEU A 289 -11.72 25.88 -8.65
N CYS A 290 -10.39 25.79 -8.82
CA CYS A 290 -9.47 26.32 -7.82
C CYS A 290 -8.12 26.70 -8.45
N GLY A 291 -7.75 27.98 -8.37
CA GLY A 291 -6.37 28.47 -8.59
C GLY A 291 -5.83 28.44 -10.03
N LYS A 292 -6.00 29.53 -10.78
CA LYS A 292 -5.11 29.83 -11.91
C LYS A 292 -3.70 30.15 -11.38
N GLY A 293 -2.72 29.31 -11.71
CA GLY A 293 -1.30 29.60 -11.60
C GLY A 293 -0.59 29.19 -12.88
N ASN A 294 0.08 30.12 -13.56
CA ASN A 294 0.82 29.84 -14.79
C ASN A 294 2.19 29.21 -14.44
N GLU A 295 2.27 27.89 -14.41
CA GLU A 295 3.54 27.16 -14.51
C GLU A 295 3.51 26.19 -15.70
N PRO A 296 4.65 25.98 -16.39
CA PRO A 296 4.71 25.11 -17.57
C PRO A 296 4.62 23.62 -17.18
N PRO A 297 4.06 22.76 -18.04
CA PRO A 297 3.91 21.34 -17.75
C PRO A 297 5.25 20.61 -17.83
N GLY A 298 5.95 20.47 -16.70
CA GLY A 298 7.26 19.77 -16.72
C GLY A 298 8.15 19.82 -15.49
N SER A 299 7.68 20.18 -14.30
CA SER A 299 8.50 20.11 -13.07
C SER A 299 7.67 19.85 -11.82
N ILE A 300 7.74 18.64 -11.27
CA ILE A 300 7.25 18.35 -9.92
C ILE A 300 8.27 18.94 -8.94
N SER A 301 7.90 20.04 -8.28
CA SER A 301 8.72 20.67 -7.25
C SER A 301 8.74 19.81 -5.98
N CYS A 302 9.75 18.95 -5.84
CA CYS A 302 9.95 18.09 -4.66
C CYS A 302 10.47 18.90 -3.47
N THR A 303 9.62 19.75 -2.89
CA THR A 303 9.94 20.60 -1.72
C THR A 303 9.41 20.06 -0.39
N HIS A 304 8.89 18.83 -0.35
CA HIS A 304 8.43 18.16 0.88
C HIS A 304 9.07 16.78 1.05
N SER A 305 9.55 16.49 2.25
CA SER A 305 10.38 15.31 2.64
C SER A 305 9.63 13.98 2.73
N LEU A 306 8.59 13.82 1.90
CA LEU A 306 7.79 12.59 1.75
C LEU A 306 7.56 12.26 0.27
N SER A 307 8.25 12.94 -0.66
CA SER A 307 7.85 12.97 -2.08
C SER A 307 8.00 11.62 -2.78
N VAL A 308 9.01 10.81 -2.44
CA VAL A 308 9.28 9.54 -3.13
C VAL A 308 8.44 8.41 -2.54
N CYS A 309 8.31 8.37 -1.22
CA CYS A 309 7.44 7.44 -0.50
C CYS A 309 5.95 7.72 -0.81
N CYS A 310 5.50 8.98 -0.76
CA CYS A 310 4.14 9.29 -1.20
C CYS A 310 3.91 9.00 -2.69
N ALA A 311 4.88 9.30 -3.58
CA ALA A 311 4.72 8.98 -5.00
C ALA A 311 4.54 7.49 -5.24
N ALA A 312 5.29 6.63 -4.51
CA ALA A 312 5.12 5.19 -4.54
C ALA A 312 3.70 4.76 -4.13
N MET A 313 3.13 5.40 -3.10
CA MET A 313 1.77 5.12 -2.64
C MET A 313 0.66 5.66 -3.55
N THR A 314 0.96 6.54 -4.52
CA THR A 314 -0.02 7.16 -5.43
C THR A 314 0.07 6.70 -6.88
N LEU A 315 0.94 5.73 -7.20
CA LEU A 315 1.28 5.37 -8.58
C LEU A 315 0.30 4.40 -9.28
N HIS A 316 -0.87 4.18 -8.70
CA HIS A 316 -1.90 3.24 -9.18
C HIS A 316 -3.30 3.84 -9.07
#